data_AF-A0A2I0CX33-F1
#
_entry.id   AF-A0A2I0CX33-F1
#
_cell.length_a   1.000
_cell.length_b   1.000
_cell.length_c   1.000
_cell.angle_alpha   90.00
_cell.angle_beta   90.00
_cell.angle_gamma   90.00
#
_symmetry.space_group_name_H-M   'P 1'
#
loop_
_entity.id
_entity.type
_entity.pdbx_description
1 polymer ?
#
loop_
_entity_poly.entity_id
_entity_poly.type
_entity_poly.pdbx_seq_one_letter_code
_entity_poly.pdbx_strand_id
1 'polypeptide(L)'
;MEPEIAVQPVATVTGLYRGKFSGLEPLTPDKPLTLDEVRRNPIFYELDLHPEKGDENLIIDLIYDNMSPMRLQDLYRGTDIPQGVRFWPDWFYIPPYMEMHDIDGRRVYPRVPGIHTVQIRTGRRKFAQMGRVRDFSPANGGYTSPVFEIRIAESTDV
;
A
#
# COMPACT_ATOMS: atom_id res chain seq x y z
N MET A 1 -21.15 11.38 28.62
CA MET A 1 -20.28 11.21 27.45
C MET A 1 -19.68 9.83 27.57
N GLU A 2 -20.23 8.86 26.86
CA GLU A 2 -19.54 7.58 26.68
C GLU A 2 -18.28 7.84 25.86
N PRO A 3 -17.15 7.19 26.17
CA PRO A 3 -15.97 7.32 25.34
C PRO A 3 -16.33 6.82 23.95
N GLU A 4 -16.10 7.66 22.94
CA GLU A 4 -16.12 7.27 21.54
C GLU A 4 -15.26 6.01 21.43
N ILE A 5 -15.88 4.85 21.19
CA ILE A 5 -15.16 3.59 21.05
C ILE A 5 -14.16 3.83 19.95
N ALA A 6 -12.88 3.94 20.29
CA ALA A 6 -11.82 4.18 19.31
C ALA A 6 -11.92 3.08 18.27
N VAL A 7 -12.44 3.41 17.08
CA VAL A 7 -12.70 2.41 16.06
C VAL A 7 -11.35 1.97 15.54
N GLN A 8 -10.85 0.85 16.05
CA GLN A 8 -9.55 0.31 15.66
C GLN A 8 -9.57 -0.08 14.19
N PRO A 9 -8.46 0.10 13.46
CA PRO A 9 -8.39 -0.24 12.05
C PRO A 9 -8.47 -1.75 11.86
N VAL A 10 -9.00 -2.19 10.72
CA VAL A 10 -9.07 -3.63 10.37
C VAL A 10 -7.69 -4.21 10.03
N ALA A 11 -6.83 -3.37 9.46
CA ALA A 11 -5.45 -3.69 9.13
C ALA A 11 -4.64 -2.41 9.12
N THR A 12 -3.40 -2.48 9.61
CA THR A 12 -2.43 -1.39 9.47
C THR A 12 -1.30 -1.83 8.54
N VAL A 13 -0.62 -0.87 7.93
CA VAL A 13 0.56 -1.12 7.09
C VAL A 13 1.79 -0.74 7.90
N THR A 14 2.68 -1.70 8.12
CA THR A 14 3.82 -1.56 9.04
C THR A 14 5.13 -1.25 8.32
N GLY A 15 5.24 -1.55 7.03
CA GLY A 15 6.44 -1.27 6.26
C GLY A 15 6.32 -1.61 4.78
N LEU A 16 7.30 -1.11 4.02
CA LEU A 16 7.52 -1.44 2.61
C LEU A 16 8.85 -2.17 2.45
N TYR A 17 8.90 -3.14 1.55
CA TYR A 17 10.03 -4.03 1.39
C TYR A 17 10.27 -4.36 -0.08
N ARG A 18 11.53 -4.63 -0.43
CA ARG A 18 11.89 -5.32 -1.68
C ARG A 18 12.22 -6.78 -1.42
N GLY A 19 11.90 -7.62 -2.40
CA GLY A 19 12.36 -9.00 -2.42
C GLY A 19 13.84 -9.09 -2.78
N LYS A 20 14.60 -9.82 -1.98
CA LYS A 20 15.96 -10.28 -2.27
C LYS A 20 15.99 -11.81 -2.18
N PHE A 21 17.06 -12.42 -2.69
CA PHE A 21 17.28 -13.87 -2.54
C PHE A 21 17.26 -14.31 -1.07
N SER A 22 17.75 -13.47 -0.16
CA SER A 22 17.79 -13.73 1.28
C SER A 22 16.49 -13.41 2.03
N GLY A 23 15.43 -12.97 1.34
CA GLY A 23 14.15 -12.57 1.94
C GLY A 23 13.78 -11.12 1.67
N LEU A 24 12.97 -10.53 2.55
CA LEU A 24 12.49 -9.15 2.43
C LEU A 24 13.48 -8.17 3.06
N GLU A 25 13.85 -7.13 2.32
CA GLU A 25 14.64 -6.01 2.82
C GLU A 25 13.78 -4.75 2.89
N PRO A 26 13.75 -4.01 4.02
CA PRO A 26 13.03 -2.75 4.13
C PRO A 26 13.47 -1.74 3.07
N LEU A 27 12.51 -1.01 2.52
CA LEU A 27 12.76 0.10 1.61
C LEU A 27 12.85 1.41 2.37
N THR A 28 13.96 2.09 2.17
CA THR A 28 14.29 3.37 2.80
C THR A 28 15.13 4.20 1.81
N PRO A 29 15.20 5.54 1.96
CA PRO A 29 15.95 6.39 1.04
C PRO A 29 17.47 6.11 0.98
N ASP A 30 18.07 5.58 2.04
CA ASP A 30 19.47 5.16 2.10
C ASP A 30 19.77 3.89 1.30
N LYS A 31 18.72 3.17 0.89
CA LYS A 31 18.78 1.88 0.23
C LYS A 31 18.04 1.92 -1.11
N PRO A 32 18.54 2.70 -2.10
CA PRO A 32 17.79 2.98 -3.31
C PRO A 32 17.50 1.72 -4.13
N LEU A 33 16.37 1.75 -4.84
CA LEU A 33 15.99 0.78 -5.86
C LEU A 33 16.74 1.10 -7.16
N THR A 34 17.32 0.07 -7.78
CA THR A 34 17.84 0.19 -9.14
C THR A 34 16.71 0.27 -10.15
N LEU A 35 16.97 0.88 -11.32
CA LEU A 35 15.98 0.93 -12.41
C LEU A 35 15.53 -0.47 -12.86
N ASP A 36 16.40 -1.49 -12.77
CA ASP A 36 16.02 -2.86 -13.12
C ASP A 36 15.05 -3.46 -12.08
N GLU A 37 15.29 -3.23 -10.78
CA GLU A 37 14.36 -3.62 -9.71
C GLU A 37 13.00 -2.97 -9.90
N VAL A 38 12.95 -1.65 -10.16
CA VAL A 38 11.70 -0.91 -10.41
C VAL A 38 10.93 -1.47 -11.60
N ARG A 39 11.61 -1.98 -12.63
CA ARG A 39 10.98 -2.50 -13.86
C ARG A 39 10.42 -3.89 -13.70
N ARG A 40 11.06 -4.75 -12.91
CA ARG A 40 10.81 -6.19 -12.90
C ARG A 40 10.19 -6.70 -11.60
N ASN A 41 10.47 -6.03 -10.48
CA ASN A 41 10.17 -6.55 -9.17
C ASN A 41 9.00 -5.79 -8.54
N PRO A 42 8.09 -6.50 -7.85
CA PRO A 42 7.09 -5.85 -7.04
C PRO A 42 7.70 -5.26 -5.77
N ILE A 43 7.01 -4.27 -5.21
CA ILE A 43 7.22 -3.74 -3.87
C ILE A 43 6.23 -4.42 -2.94
N PHE A 44 6.74 -5.00 -1.86
CA PHE A 44 5.93 -5.66 -0.85
C PHE A 44 5.56 -4.67 0.25
N TYR A 45 4.38 -4.85 0.82
CA TYR A 45 3.95 -4.17 2.03
C TYR A 45 3.42 -5.20 3.02
N GLU A 46 3.68 -4.96 4.30
CA GLU A 46 3.20 -5.84 5.38
C GLU A 46 1.93 -5.27 6.00
N LEU A 47 0.91 -6.12 6.12
CA LEU A 47 -0.32 -5.84 6.83
C LEU A 47 -0.24 -6.46 8.25
N ASP A 48 -0.36 -5.64 9.29
CA ASP A 48 -0.71 -6.11 10.65
C ASP A 48 -2.24 -6.08 10.77
N LEU A 49 -2.82 -7.28 10.69
CA LEU A 49 -4.25 -7.52 10.68
C LEU A 49 -4.78 -7.55 12.11
N HIS A 50 -5.92 -6.89 12.30
CA HIS A 50 -6.51 -6.79 13.62
C HIS A 50 -6.99 -8.17 14.12
N PRO A 51 -6.57 -8.60 15.32
CA PRO A 51 -6.78 -9.98 15.79
C PRO A 51 -8.26 -10.33 15.99
N GLU A 52 -9.06 -9.39 16.53
CA GLU A 52 -10.49 -9.63 16.84
C GLU A 52 -11.43 -9.34 15.67
N LYS A 53 -10.93 -8.69 14.63
CA LYS A 53 -11.69 -8.26 13.44
C LYS A 53 -11.40 -9.17 12.24
N GLY A 54 -10.93 -10.39 12.56
CA GLY A 54 -10.23 -11.30 11.66
C GLY A 54 -11.04 -11.85 10.47
N ASP A 55 -12.35 -11.68 10.43
CA ASP A 55 -13.20 -12.16 9.31
C ASP A 55 -13.50 -11.09 8.24
N GLU A 56 -12.94 -9.90 8.41
CA GLU A 56 -13.25 -8.76 7.56
C GLU A 56 -12.40 -8.78 6.28
N ASN A 57 -13.07 -8.64 5.14
CA ASN A 57 -12.41 -8.48 3.85
C ASN A 57 -11.81 -7.07 3.73
N LEU A 58 -10.68 -6.95 3.05
CA LEU A 58 -9.91 -5.71 2.95
C LEU A 58 -10.12 -5.04 1.59
N ILE A 59 -10.38 -3.75 1.63
CA ILE A 59 -10.16 -2.84 0.51
C ILE A 59 -8.82 -2.13 0.71
N ILE A 60 -8.04 -1.99 -0.37
CA ILE A 60 -6.71 -1.40 -0.34
C ILE A 60 -6.53 -0.43 -1.50
N ASP A 61 -6.16 0.81 -1.19
CA ASP A 61 -5.74 1.83 -2.16
C ASP A 61 -4.29 2.21 -1.93
N LEU A 62 -3.57 2.45 -3.02
CA LEU A 62 -2.20 2.94 -3.06
C LEU A 62 -2.20 4.37 -3.60
N ILE A 63 -1.61 5.29 -2.86
CA ILE A 63 -1.28 6.64 -3.31
C ILE A 63 0.23 6.64 -3.54
N TYR A 64 0.65 6.92 -4.77
CA TYR A 64 2.05 7.00 -5.15
C TYR A 64 2.32 8.42 -5.62
N ASP A 65 3.26 9.10 -5.00
CA ASP A 65 3.48 10.54 -5.13
C ASP A 65 2.16 11.32 -4.95
N ASN A 66 1.94 12.32 -5.80
CA ASN A 66 0.72 13.11 -5.84
C ASN A 66 -0.32 12.54 -6.83
N MET A 67 -0.23 11.25 -7.17
CA MET A 67 -1.17 10.62 -8.10
C MET A 67 -2.52 10.34 -7.45
N SER A 68 -3.55 10.27 -8.29
CA SER A 68 -4.86 9.76 -7.85
C SER A 68 -4.71 8.35 -7.24
N PRO A 69 -5.43 8.03 -6.16
CA PRO A 69 -5.35 6.73 -5.53
C PRO A 69 -5.61 5.60 -6.52
N MET A 70 -4.68 4.65 -6.58
CA MET A 70 -4.77 3.45 -7.38
C MET A 70 -5.38 2.34 -6.54
N ARG A 71 -6.42 1.71 -7.08
CA ARG A 71 -7.03 0.54 -6.47
C ARG A 71 -6.09 -0.67 -6.58
N LEU A 72 -5.69 -1.22 -5.44
CA LEU A 72 -5.07 -2.54 -5.37
C LEU A 72 -6.13 -3.64 -5.26
N GLN A 73 -5.69 -4.89 -5.40
CA GLN A 73 -6.54 -6.06 -5.22
C GLN A 73 -7.15 -6.05 -3.83
N ASP A 74 -8.46 -6.29 -3.78
CA ASP A 74 -9.17 -6.48 -2.52
C ASP A 74 -8.85 -7.89 -2.01
N LEU A 75 -8.55 -8.01 -0.71
CA LEU A 75 -8.15 -9.29 -0.09
C LEU A 75 -9.31 -9.86 0.72
N TYR A 76 -9.66 -11.11 0.46
CA TYR A 76 -10.73 -11.83 1.15
C TYR A 76 -10.16 -12.80 2.18
N ARG A 77 -10.68 -12.74 3.41
CA ARG A 77 -10.30 -13.66 4.48
C ARG A 77 -10.82 -15.07 4.19
N GLY A 78 -9.97 -16.06 4.42
CA GLY A 78 -10.21 -17.47 4.10
C GLY A 78 -9.89 -17.87 2.66
N THR A 79 -9.76 -16.91 1.72
CA THR A 79 -9.41 -17.18 0.32
C THR A 79 -8.03 -16.65 -0.01
N ASP A 80 -7.82 -15.33 0.07
CA ASP A 80 -6.52 -14.71 -0.19
C ASP A 80 -5.66 -14.73 1.07
N ILE A 81 -6.25 -14.40 2.22
CA ILE A 81 -5.57 -14.36 3.52
C ILE A 81 -6.08 -15.52 4.39
N PRO A 82 -5.24 -16.45 4.86
CA PRO A 82 -5.66 -17.49 5.77
C PRO A 82 -6.26 -16.93 7.07
N GLN A 83 -7.20 -17.68 7.63
CA GLN A 83 -7.84 -17.32 8.89
C GLN A 83 -6.85 -17.37 10.06
N GLY A 84 -7.01 -16.47 11.03
CA GLY A 84 -6.16 -16.39 12.22
C GLY A 84 -4.74 -15.87 12.00
N VAL A 85 -4.37 -15.52 10.76
CA VAL A 85 -3.08 -14.87 10.48
C VAL A 85 -3.12 -13.41 10.93
N ARG A 86 -2.08 -13.00 11.66
CA ARG A 86 -1.85 -11.62 12.08
C ARG A 86 -1.09 -10.81 11.03
N PHE A 87 0.00 -11.32 10.50
CA PHE A 87 0.83 -10.61 9.52
C PHE A 87 0.65 -11.19 8.12
N TRP A 88 0.33 -10.36 7.14
CA TRP A 88 0.15 -10.79 5.76
C TRP A 88 0.91 -9.90 4.78
N PRO A 89 1.82 -10.45 3.96
CA PRO A 89 2.46 -9.70 2.90
C PRO A 89 1.53 -9.59 1.69
N ASP A 90 1.46 -8.43 1.08
CA ASP A 90 0.90 -8.21 -0.25
C ASP A 90 1.82 -7.27 -1.05
N TRP A 91 1.52 -6.98 -2.30
CA TRP A 91 2.44 -6.25 -3.17
C TRP A 91 1.77 -5.36 -4.21
N PHE A 92 2.57 -4.46 -4.77
CA PHE A 92 2.21 -3.65 -5.93
C PHE A 92 3.43 -3.45 -6.84
N TYR A 93 3.19 -3.03 -8.09
CA TYR A 93 4.26 -2.59 -8.98
C TYR A 93 4.27 -1.06 -9.06
N ILE A 94 5.47 -0.47 -9.08
CA ILE A 94 5.60 0.96 -9.38
C ILE A 94 5.02 1.20 -10.79
N PRO A 95 4.09 2.15 -10.96
CA PRO A 95 3.39 2.32 -12.23
C PRO A 95 4.35 2.55 -13.42
N PRO A 96 4.05 2.04 -14.62
CA PRO A 96 4.91 2.20 -15.79
C PRO A 96 4.96 3.64 -16.29
N TYR A 97 5.94 3.93 -17.15
CA TYR A 97 6.14 5.23 -17.83
C TYR A 97 5.03 5.66 -18.81
N MET A 98 3.83 5.08 -18.73
CA MET A 98 2.70 5.58 -19.51
C MET A 98 2.34 6.98 -19.01
N GLU A 99 1.73 7.82 -19.86
CA GLU A 99 1.32 9.20 -19.50
C GLU A 99 0.33 9.19 -18.34
N MET A 100 0.86 9.18 -17.13
CA MET A 100 0.12 9.34 -15.90
C MET A 100 0.10 10.82 -15.54
N HIS A 101 -1.00 11.24 -14.94
CA HIS A 101 -1.20 12.60 -14.48
C HIS A 101 -1.40 12.60 -12.96
N ASP A 102 -0.83 13.59 -12.28
CA ASP A 102 -1.12 13.85 -10.87
C ASP A 102 -2.54 14.42 -10.70
N ILE A 103 -2.95 14.67 -9.45
CA ILE A 103 -4.25 15.27 -9.13
C ILE A 103 -4.48 16.65 -9.74
N ASP A 104 -3.40 17.36 -10.11
CA ASP A 104 -3.44 18.68 -10.75
C ASP A 104 -3.43 18.57 -12.29
N GLY A 105 -3.42 17.35 -12.84
CA GLY A 105 -3.37 17.10 -14.27
C GLY A 105 -1.98 17.24 -14.89
N ARG A 106 -0.90 17.29 -14.10
CA ARG A 106 0.47 17.37 -14.60
C ARG A 106 1.01 15.98 -14.88
N ARG A 107 1.77 15.84 -15.98
CA ARG A 107 2.43 14.59 -16.32
C ARG A 107 3.45 14.20 -15.25
N VAL A 108 3.37 12.96 -14.80
CA VAL A 108 4.31 12.38 -13.83
C VAL A 108 5.06 11.20 -14.43
N TYR A 109 6.25 10.93 -13.88
CA TYR A 109 7.12 9.85 -14.31
C TYR A 109 7.44 8.95 -13.10
N PRO A 110 6.60 7.95 -12.80
CA PRO A 110 6.65 7.21 -11.53
C PRO A 110 7.95 6.42 -11.30
N ARG A 111 8.76 6.20 -12.35
CA ARG A 111 9.99 5.40 -12.32
C ARG A 111 11.26 6.23 -12.53
N VAL A 112 11.15 7.57 -12.55
CA VAL A 112 12.31 8.45 -12.69
C VAL A 112 13.23 8.32 -11.46
N PRO A 113 14.54 8.49 -11.58
CA PRO A 113 15.41 8.60 -10.41
C PRO A 113 14.96 9.72 -9.46
N GLY A 114 15.10 9.51 -8.15
CA GLY A 114 14.70 10.46 -7.12
C GLY A 114 13.94 9.83 -5.95
N ILE A 115 13.45 10.68 -5.05
CA ILE A 115 12.59 10.27 -3.93
C ILE A 115 11.15 10.23 -4.40
N HIS A 116 10.49 9.11 -4.14
CA HIS A 116 9.07 8.91 -4.33
C HIS A 116 8.40 8.65 -2.99
N THR A 117 7.12 9.00 -2.92
CA THR A 117 6.31 8.79 -1.73
C THR A 117 5.24 7.75 -1.98
N VAL A 118 4.98 6.94 -0.96
CA VAL A 118 3.97 5.89 -1.00
C VAL A 118 3.13 5.99 0.26
N GLN A 119 1.82 5.99 0.08
CA GLN A 119 0.86 5.90 1.17
C GLN A 119 -0.21 4.87 0.81
N ILE A 120 -0.43 3.92 1.70
CA ILE A 120 -1.43 2.86 1.54
C ILE A 120 -2.59 3.13 2.49
N ARG A 121 -3.81 2.98 1.97
CA ARG A 121 -5.06 3.06 2.72
C ARG A 121 -5.70 1.68 2.76
N THR A 122 -6.13 1.26 3.93
CA THR A 122 -6.84 0.00 4.16
C THR A 122 -8.20 0.30 4.77
N GLY A 123 -9.17 -0.57 4.54
CA GLY A 123 -10.51 -0.45 5.12
C GLY A 123 -11.29 -1.73 4.94
N ARG A 124 -12.49 -1.78 5.53
CA ARG A 124 -13.36 -2.95 5.41
C ARG A 124 -14.12 -2.91 4.10
N ARG A 125 -14.14 -4.04 3.40
CA ARG A 125 -15.05 -4.25 2.27
C ARG A 125 -16.41 -4.69 2.79
N LYS A 126 -17.42 -3.80 2.73
CA LYS A 126 -18.81 -4.19 3.01
C LYS A 126 -19.45 -4.82 1.77
N PHE A 127 -20.15 -5.94 1.95
CA PHE A 127 -20.96 -6.54 0.87
C PHE A 127 -21.96 -5.53 0.26
N ALA A 128 -22.53 -4.64 1.08
CA ALA A 128 -23.42 -3.56 0.66
C ALA A 128 -22.75 -2.43 -0.15
N GLN A 129 -21.42 -2.43 -0.29
CA GLN A 129 -20.64 -1.43 -1.04
C GLN A 129 -20.19 -1.92 -2.42
N MET A 130 -20.64 -3.09 -2.89
CA MET A 130 -20.41 -3.49 -4.29
C MET A 130 -20.99 -2.42 -5.25
N GLY A 131 -20.11 -1.64 -5.90
CA GLY A 131 -20.46 -0.56 -6.83
C GLY A 131 -20.51 0.86 -6.24
N ARG A 132 -20.23 1.05 -4.94
CA ARG A 132 -20.16 2.38 -4.29
C ARG A 132 -18.72 2.86 -4.11
N VAL A 133 -18.57 4.16 -3.84
CA VAL A 133 -17.28 4.77 -3.46
C VAL A 133 -16.68 4.00 -2.27
N ARG A 134 -15.38 3.68 -2.37
CA ARG A 134 -14.64 2.98 -1.31
C ARG A 134 -14.55 3.88 -0.06
N ASP A 135 -14.80 3.30 1.12
CA ASP A 135 -14.85 4.02 2.40
C ASP A 135 -13.68 3.61 3.29
N PHE A 136 -12.72 4.52 3.44
CA PHE A 136 -11.53 4.36 4.30
C PHE A 136 -11.65 5.16 5.60
N SER A 137 -12.86 5.57 6.00
CA SER A 137 -13.06 6.28 7.26
C SER A 137 -12.77 5.39 8.47
N PRO A 138 -12.35 5.97 9.60
CA PRO A 138 -12.20 5.21 10.85
C PRO A 138 -13.46 4.42 11.22
N ALA A 139 -14.65 4.98 10.98
CA ALA A 139 -15.94 4.31 11.21
C ALA A 139 -16.11 3.00 10.40
N ASN A 140 -15.43 2.88 9.25
CA ASN A 140 -15.39 1.65 8.45
C ASN A 140 -14.13 0.80 8.73
N GLY A 141 -13.50 0.99 9.89
CA GLY A 141 -12.24 0.33 10.24
C GLY A 141 -11.07 0.77 9.35
N GLY A 142 -11.17 1.95 8.75
CA GLY A 142 -10.20 2.46 7.82
C GLY A 142 -8.91 2.94 8.49
N TYR A 143 -7.82 2.85 7.75
CA TYR A 143 -6.49 3.31 8.14
C TYR A 143 -5.76 3.89 6.94
N THR A 144 -5.00 4.94 7.19
CA THR A 144 -4.05 5.52 6.24
C THR A 144 -2.68 5.43 6.87
N SER A 145 -1.76 4.78 6.18
CA SER A 145 -0.37 4.64 6.64
C SER A 145 0.37 5.97 6.73
N PRO A 146 1.49 6.03 7.48
CA PRO A 146 2.49 7.07 7.29
C PRO A 146 2.91 7.15 5.82
N VAL A 147 3.45 8.29 5.43
CA VAL A 147 4.09 8.42 4.12
C VAL A 147 5.43 7.67 4.19
N PHE A 148 5.59 6.66 3.33
CA PHE A 148 6.84 5.96 3.13
C PHE A 148 7.61 6.64 2.00
N GLU A 149 8.90 6.86 2.21
CA GLU A 149 9.80 7.39 1.19
C GLU A 149 10.64 6.25 0.60
N ILE A 150 10.63 6.12 -0.72
CA ILE A 150 11.49 5.20 -1.46
C ILE A 150 12.38 6.01 -2.40
N ARG A 151 13.65 5.63 -2.53
CA ARG A 151 14.56 6.26 -3.49
C ARG A 151 14.77 5.35 -4.69
N ILE A 152 14.67 5.90 -5.89
CA ILE A 152 15.12 5.26 -7.13
C ILE A 152 16.50 5.85 -7.48
N ALA A 153 17.48 4.98 -7.70
CA ALA A 153 18.86 5.32 -7.96
C ALA A 153 19.03 6.14 -9.25
N GLU A 154 19.90 7.15 -9.21
CA GLU A 154 20.42 7.80 -10.40
C GLU A 154 21.42 6.89 -11.13
N SER A 155 21.69 7.15 -12.41
CA SER A 155 22.67 6.35 -13.16
C SER A 155 24.08 6.40 -12.58
N THR A 156 24.38 7.41 -11.76
CA THR A 156 25.67 7.63 -11.07
C THR A 156 25.73 7.00 -9.68
N ASP A 157 24.63 6.46 -9.17
CA ASP A 157 24.56 5.81 -7.85
C ASP A 157 25.04 4.34 -7.88
N VAL A 158 25.43 3.80 -9.05
CA VAL A 158 25.77 2.38 -9.28
C VAL A 158 27.24 2.22 -9.68
#